data_AF-A0A4Q5WI07-F1
#
_entry.id   AF-A0A4Q5WI07-F1
#
_cell.length_a   1.000
_cell.length_b   1.000
_cell.length_c   1.000
_cell.angle_alpha   90.00
_cell.angle_beta   90.00
_cell.angle_gamma   90.00
#
_symmetry.space_group_name_H-M   'P 1'
#
loop_
_entity.id
_entity.type
_entity.pdbx_description
1 polymer ?
#
loop_
_entity_poly.entity_id
_entity_poly.type
_entity_poly.pdbx_seq_one_letter_code
_entity_poly.pdbx_strand_id
1 'polypeptide(L)'
;MKRPAYRITLDTPCTQDWDDLDPQGAGRFCASCNRCVLDFTNASDAAIVRHLQQHGTACGRLRADQLDRLLLGTPAPVKPLWARAAAALLLLFASRNADAKPGAVIPTEQAPSRNTGAFPGA
;
A
#
# COMPACT_ATOMS: atom_id res chain seq x y z
N MET A 1 -7.31 -16.47 12.50
CA MET A 1 -6.81 -15.07 12.42
C MET A 1 -7.59 -14.23 13.42
N LYS A 2 -6.94 -13.53 14.36
CA LYS A 2 -7.64 -12.64 15.31
C LYS A 2 -8.02 -11.35 14.58
N ARG A 3 -9.32 -11.08 14.44
CA ARG A 3 -9.81 -9.77 13.98
C ARG A 3 -9.91 -8.85 15.20
N PRO A 4 -9.20 -7.70 15.21
CA PRO A 4 -9.37 -6.73 16.27
C PRO A 4 -10.78 -6.12 16.16
N ALA A 5 -11.44 -5.99 17.30
CA ALA A 5 -12.76 -5.40 17.40
C ALA A 5 -12.67 -4.05 18.13
N TYR A 6 -13.34 -3.04 17.58
CA TYR A 6 -13.33 -1.68 18.10
C TYR A 6 -14.75 -1.24 18.44
N ARG A 7 -14.90 -0.42 19.48
CA ARG A 7 -16.15 0.26 19.82
C ARG A 7 -15.92 1.75 19.72
N ILE A 8 -16.74 2.43 18.92
CA ILE A 8 -16.72 3.89 18.81
C ILE A 8 -17.81 4.43 19.73
N THR A 9 -17.42 5.40 20.54
CA THR A 9 -18.29 6.14 21.44
C THR A 9 -18.13 7.63 21.12
N LEU A 10 -19.22 8.38 21.23
CA LEU A 10 -19.20 9.84 21.07
C LEU A 10 -19.28 10.46 22.48
N ASP A 11 -18.17 11.00 22.97
CA ASP A 11 -18.13 11.65 24.28
C ASP A 11 -18.87 13.00 24.27
N THR A 12 -18.74 13.74 23.17
CA THR A 12 -19.33 15.07 23.00
C THR A 12 -20.07 15.15 21.66
N PRO A 13 -21.39 14.87 21.62
CA PRO A 13 -22.17 15.01 20.40
C PRO A 13 -22.22 16.49 20.00
N CYS A 14 -21.82 16.77 18.76
CA CYS A 14 -21.98 18.08 18.17
C CYS A 14 -23.41 18.24 17.66
N THR A 15 -24.09 19.31 18.05
CA THR A 15 -25.45 19.64 17.63
C THR A 15 -25.50 20.67 16.50
N GLN A 16 -24.35 21.15 16.00
CA GLN A 16 -24.32 22.01 14.82
C GLN A 16 -24.80 21.26 13.58
N ASP A 17 -25.58 21.95 12.76
CA ASP A 17 -25.97 21.47 11.44
C ASP A 17 -24.76 21.37 10.53
N TRP A 18 -24.66 20.26 9.80
CA TRP A 18 -23.55 19.99 8.90
C TRP A 18 -23.43 21.05 7.80
N ASP A 19 -24.55 21.63 7.38
CA ASP A 19 -24.64 22.61 6.30
C ASP A 19 -24.20 24.02 6.71
N ASP A 20 -24.14 24.29 8.01
CA ASP A 20 -23.65 25.56 8.55
C ASP A 20 -22.13 25.55 8.82
N LEU A 21 -21.47 24.42 8.58
CA LEU A 21 -20.02 24.28 8.78
C LEU A 21 -19.22 24.78 7.57
N ASP A 22 -18.06 25.39 7.83
CA ASP A 22 -17.19 25.90 6.78
C ASP A 22 -16.50 24.77 6.00
N PRO A 23 -16.60 24.72 4.66
CA PRO A 23 -15.95 23.67 3.87
C PRO A 23 -14.42 23.78 3.93
N GLN A 24 -13.75 22.70 4.36
CA GLN A 24 -12.30 22.64 4.48
C GLN A 24 -11.75 21.32 3.92
N GLY A 25 -11.33 21.35 2.66
CA GLY A 25 -10.73 20.18 1.99
C GLY A 25 -11.70 19.00 1.90
N ALA A 26 -11.38 17.90 2.59
CA ALA A 26 -12.18 16.69 2.62
C ALA A 26 -13.26 16.67 3.72
N GLY A 27 -13.35 17.72 4.53
CA GLY A 27 -14.32 17.84 5.63
C GLY A 27 -14.87 19.25 5.75
N ARG A 28 -15.47 19.54 6.90
CA ARG A 28 -15.94 20.87 7.26
C ARG A 28 -15.46 21.27 8.65
N PHE A 29 -15.07 22.52 8.85
CA PHE A 29 -14.61 23.01 10.14
C PHE A 29 -15.79 23.41 11.02
N CYS A 30 -15.81 22.91 12.26
CA CYS A 30 -16.78 23.32 13.27
C CYS A 30 -16.14 24.28 14.25
N ALA A 31 -16.63 25.53 14.28
CA ALA A 31 -16.17 26.54 15.23
C ALA A 31 -16.46 26.17 16.69
N SER A 32 -17.56 25.48 16.96
CA SER A 32 -17.97 25.04 18.30
C SER A 32 -17.10 23.91 18.85
N CYS A 33 -16.80 22.91 18.02
CA CYS A 33 -15.89 21.82 18.40
C CYS A 33 -14.40 22.17 18.22
N ASN A 34 -14.10 23.31 17.59
CA ASN A 34 -12.77 23.74 17.16
C ASN A 34 -11.98 22.61 16.45
N ARG A 35 -12.67 21.82 15.63
CA ARG A 35 -12.15 20.63 14.97
C ARG A 35 -12.72 20.50 13.57
N CYS A 36 -11.96 19.87 12.68
CA CYS A 36 -12.45 19.47 11.37
C CYS A 36 -13.32 18.23 11.52
N VAL A 37 -14.57 18.35 11.07
CA VAL A 37 -15.59 17.31 11.05
C VAL A 37 -15.51 16.61 9.70
N LEU A 38 -15.21 15.32 9.73
CA LEU A 38 -15.14 14.47 8.53
C LEU A 38 -16.44 13.69 8.34
N ASP A 39 -16.88 13.50 7.10
CA ASP A 39 -18.06 12.68 6.82
C ASP A 39 -17.67 11.20 6.74
N PHE A 40 -18.11 10.41 7.72
CA PHE A 40 -17.94 8.95 7.76
C PHE A 40 -19.23 8.19 7.43
N THR A 41 -20.30 8.89 7.04
CA THR A 41 -21.58 8.24 6.72
C THR A 41 -21.36 7.16 5.66
N ASN A 42 -20.68 7.45 4.56
CA ASN A 42 -20.39 6.45 3.52
C ASN A 42 -19.14 5.59 3.76
N ALA A 43 -18.48 5.75 4.91
CA ALA A 43 -17.28 4.98 5.24
C ALA A 43 -17.63 3.58 5.76
N SER A 44 -16.80 2.60 5.40
CA SER A 44 -16.87 1.25 5.96
C SER A 44 -16.20 1.19 7.33
N ASP A 45 -16.59 0.20 8.14
CA ASP A 45 -16.06 -0.03 9.50
C ASP A 45 -14.53 -0.11 9.49
N ALA A 46 -13.96 -0.81 8.51
CA ALA A 46 -12.52 -0.92 8.33
C ALA A 46 -11.85 0.43 8.01
N ALA A 47 -12.52 1.29 7.22
CA ALA A 47 -12.00 2.60 6.89
C ALA A 47 -12.01 3.53 8.10
N ILE A 48 -13.09 3.50 8.89
CA ILE A 48 -13.24 4.27 10.13
C ILE A 48 -12.17 3.82 11.14
N VAL A 49 -12.06 2.52 11.40
CA VAL A 49 -11.04 1.95 12.30
C VAL A 49 -9.63 2.33 11.86
N ARG A 50 -9.32 2.25 10.56
CA ARG A 50 -8.00 2.64 10.03
C ARG A 50 -7.72 4.12 10.27
N HIS A 51 -8.71 4.99 10.09
CA HIS A 51 -8.57 6.42 10.33
C HIS A 51 -8.30 6.70 11.82
N LEU A 52 -9.05 6.07 12.73
CA LEU A 52 -8.82 6.20 14.17
C LEU A 52 -7.47 5.62 14.61
N GLN A 53 -6.99 4.53 14.00
CA GLN A 53 -5.65 4.00 14.29
C GLN A 53 -4.53 4.95 13.88
N GLN A 54 -4.72 5.72 12.80
CA GLN A 54 -3.72 6.64 12.28
C GLN A 54 -3.70 7.98 13.02
N HIS A 55 -4.89 8.50 13.37
CA HIS A 55 -5.05 9.85 13.92
C HIS A 55 -5.49 9.87 15.40
N GLY A 56 -5.81 8.72 15.99
CA GLY A 56 -6.30 8.58 17.36
C GLY A 56 -7.77 8.98 17.50
N THR A 57 -8.00 10.29 17.64
CA THR A 57 -9.34 10.87 17.82
C THR A 57 -9.74 11.70 16.62
N ALA A 58 -10.97 11.53 16.14
CA ALA A 58 -11.53 12.32 15.05
C ALA A 58 -12.90 12.87 15.43
N CYS A 59 -13.24 14.06 14.92
CA CYS A 59 -14.61 14.56 14.93
C CYS A 59 -15.22 14.23 13.57
N GLY A 60 -16.43 13.68 13.56
CA GLY A 60 -17.03 13.27 12.30
C GLY A 60 -18.52 13.02 12.38
N ARG A 61 -19.14 13.04 11.21
CA ARG A 61 -20.54 12.66 11.02
C ARG A 61 -20.61 11.15 10.83
N LEU A 62 -21.21 10.46 11.78
CA LEU A 62 -21.47 9.02 11.72
C LEU A 62 -22.98 8.79 11.74
N ARG A 63 -23.44 7.71 11.10
CA ARG A 63 -24.83 7.27 11.24
C ARG A 63 -25.03 6.59 12.60
N ALA A 64 -26.25 6.65 13.12
CA ALA A 64 -26.61 6.00 14.40
C ALA A 64 -26.31 4.49 14.40
N ASP A 65 -26.43 3.81 13.24
CA ASP A 65 -26.09 2.39 13.14
C ASP A 65 -24.59 2.13 13.35
N GLN A 66 -23.72 3.08 13.00
CA GLN A 66 -22.26 2.97 13.12
C GLN A 66 -21.74 3.20 14.55
N LEU A 67 -22.54 3.81 15.43
CA LEU A 67 -22.21 4.03 16.84
C LEU A 67 -22.54 2.80 17.69
N ASP A 68 -21.88 2.69 18.84
CA ASP A 68 -22.19 1.72 19.91
C ASP A 68 -22.19 0.23 19.52
N ARG A 69 -21.70 -0.09 18.32
CA ARG A 69 -21.52 -1.45 17.84
C ARG A 69 -20.05 -1.86 17.78
N LEU A 70 -19.83 -3.17 17.69
CA LEU A 70 -18.52 -3.76 17.40
C LEU A 70 -18.19 -3.56 15.91
N LEU A 71 -17.21 -2.71 15.64
CA LEU A 71 -16.65 -2.49 14.32
C LEU A 71 -15.52 -3.50 14.09
N LEU A 72 -15.68 -4.31 13.05
CA LEU A 72 -14.68 -5.30 12.67
C LEU A 72 -13.63 -4.64 11.79
N GLY A 73 -12.42 -4.50 12.31
CA GLY A 73 -11.28 -4.06 11.51
C GLY A 73 -10.93 -5.09 10.43
N THR A 74 -10.31 -4.63 9.34
CA THR A 74 -9.67 -5.55 8.40
C THR A 74 -8.50 -6.25 9.09
N PRO A 75 -8.31 -7.57 8.85
CA PRO A 75 -7.13 -8.25 9.36
C PRO A 75 -5.88 -7.61 8.77
N ALA A 76 -4.93 -7.25 9.62
CA ALA A 76 -3.65 -6.72 9.17
C ALA A 76 -2.96 -7.74 8.25
N PRO A 77 -2.32 -7.32 7.15
CA PRO A 77 -1.56 -8.22 6.30
C PRO A 77 -0.38 -8.79 7.09
N VAL A 78 -0.46 -10.06 7.46
CA VAL A 78 0.66 -10.76 8.12
C VAL A 78 1.66 -11.19 7.06
N LYS A 79 2.90 -10.69 7.18
CA LYS A 79 4.00 -11.21 6.36
C LYS A 79 4.31 -12.64 6.82
N PRO A 80 4.30 -13.63 5.93
CA PRO A 80 4.53 -15.00 6.36
C PRO A 80 5.97 -15.17 6.83
N LEU A 81 6.19 -16.03 7.84
CA LEU A 81 7.51 -16.23 8.46
C LEU A 81 8.58 -16.64 7.42
N TRP A 82 8.17 -17.43 6.42
CA TRP A 82 9.04 -17.86 5.33
C TRP A 82 9.55 -16.69 4.47
N ALA A 83 8.82 -15.58 4.36
CA ALA A 83 9.31 -14.40 3.61
C ALA A 83 10.54 -13.78 4.27
N ARG A 84 10.64 -13.83 5.61
CA ARG A 84 11.85 -13.41 6.35
C ARG A 84 13.00 -14.39 6.11
N ALA A 85 12.70 -15.70 6.12
CA ALA A 85 13.68 -16.74 5.85
C ALA A 85 14.21 -16.66 4.41
N ALA A 86 13.35 -16.44 3.42
CA ALA A 86 13.71 -16.29 2.02
C ALA A 86 14.58 -15.05 1.79
N ALA A 87 14.28 -13.91 2.42
CA ALA A 87 15.11 -12.71 2.33
C ALA A 87 16.51 -12.91 2.93
N ALA A 88 16.60 -13.55 4.10
CA ALA A 88 17.88 -13.92 4.71
C ALA A 88 18.68 -14.89 3.82
N LEU A 89 18.01 -15.88 3.23
CA LEU A 89 18.62 -16.83 2.33
C LEU A 89 19.15 -16.15 1.05
N LEU A 90 18.38 -15.22 0.47
CA LEU A 90 18.79 -14.43 -0.71
C LEU A 90 20.04 -13.58 -0.43
N LEU A 91 20.12 -12.94 0.76
CA LEU A 91 21.31 -12.18 1.19
C LEU A 91 22.55 -13.08 1.33
N LEU A 92 22.38 -14.28 1.87
CA LEU A 92 23.47 -15.26 1.97
C LEU A 92 23.95 -15.75 0.60
N PHE A 93 23.05 -15.98 -0.36
CA PHE A 93 23.41 -16.39 -1.72
C PHE A 93 24.07 -15.27 -2.53
N ALA A 94 23.59 -14.02 -2.40
CA ALA A 94 24.18 -12.87 -3.10
C ALA A 94 25.65 -12.62 -2.69
N SER A 95 26.03 -13.03 -1.48
CA SER A 95 27.40 -12.89 -0.96
C SER A 95 28.40 -13.89 -1.56
N ARG A 96 27.96 -14.87 -2.38
CA ARG A 96 28.84 -15.90 -2.96
C ARG A 96 29.27 -15.67 -4.42
N ASN A 97 28.80 -14.61 -5.10
CA ASN A 97 29.10 -14.37 -6.52
C ASN A 97 30.23 -13.36 -6.80
N ALA A 98 31.13 -13.10 -5.85
CA ALA A 98 32.18 -12.07 -6.00
C ALA A 98 33.46 -12.51 -6.75
N ASP A 99 33.53 -13.73 -7.31
CA ASP A 99 34.66 -14.18 -8.12
C ASP A 99 34.20 -14.62 -9.52
N ALA A 100 33.95 -13.64 -10.38
CA ALA A 100 33.85 -13.87 -11.83
C ALA A 100 34.87 -12.96 -12.53
N LYS A 101 36.04 -13.53 -12.86
CA LYS A 101 37.00 -12.88 -13.78
C LYS A 101 36.35 -12.78 -15.17
N PRO A 102 36.37 -11.61 -15.83
CA PRO A 102 35.93 -11.52 -17.22
C PRO A 102 36.85 -12.35 -18.11
N GLY A 103 36.29 -13.38 -18.76
CA GLY A 103 36.97 -14.11 -19.83
C GLY A 103 37.21 -13.19 -21.02
N ALA A 104 38.44 -13.17 -21.52
CA ALA A 104 38.88 -12.38 -22.65
C ALA A 104 38.03 -12.67 -23.90
N VAL A 105 37.58 -11.60 -24.56
CA VAL A 105 36.95 -11.64 -25.88
C VAL A 105 38.02 -12.04 -26.91
N ILE A 106 37.83 -13.17 -27.59
CA ILE A 106 38.64 -13.54 -28.76
C ILE A 106 37.99 -12.90 -29.99
N PRO A 107 38.69 -12.04 -30.77
CA PRO A 107 38.19 -11.57 -32.06
C PRO A 107 38.27 -12.69 -33.10
N THR A 108 37.14 -13.05 -33.69
CA THR A 108 37.10 -13.97 -34.84
C THR A 108 37.38 -13.17 -36.11
N GLU A 109 38.55 -13.39 -36.71
CA GLU A 109 38.90 -12.89 -38.05
C GLU A 109 38.13 -13.72 -39.10
N GLN A 110 37.17 -13.13 -39.81
CA GLN A 110 36.48 -13.75 -40.94
C GLN A 110 37.22 -13.39 -42.24
N ALA A 111 37.97 -14.34 -42.79
CA ALA A 111 38.50 -14.25 -44.14
C ALA A 111 37.37 -14.41 -45.18
N PRO A 112 37.33 -13.60 -46.26
CA PRO A 112 36.27 -13.65 -47.26
C PRO A 112 36.38 -14.88 -48.18
N SER A 113 35.32 -15.68 -48.27
CA SER A 113 35.24 -16.81 -49.20
C SER A 113 35.11 -16.31 -50.65
N ARG A 114 36.14 -16.57 -51.45
CA ARG A 114 36.15 -16.34 -52.90
C ARG A 114 35.32 -17.43 -53.57
N ASN A 115 34.09 -17.10 -53.96
CA ASN A 115 33.21 -18.02 -54.68
C ASN A 115 33.53 -17.93 -56.19
N THR A 116 34.39 -18.81 -56.69
CA THR A 116 34.62 -18.99 -58.14
C THR A 116 33.50 -19.86 -58.71
N GLY A 117 32.48 -19.22 -59.29
CA GLY A 117 31.52 -19.87 -60.16
C GLY A 117 32.15 -20.11 -61.54
N ALA A 118 32.45 -21.35 -61.86
CA ALA A 118 32.75 -21.82 -63.21
C ALA A 118 31.45 -22.39 -63.82
N PHE A 119 30.96 -21.74 -64.87
CA PHE A 119 29.96 -22.31 -65.79
C PHE A 119 30.70 -22.87 -67.02
N PRO A 120 30.53 -24.15 -67.40
CA PRO A 120 30.91 -24.62 -68.72
C PRO A 120 29.80 -24.29 -69.72
N GLY A 121 30.21 -23.85 -70.92
CA GLY A 121 29.32 -23.53 -72.02
C GLY A 121 28.84 -24.76 -72.82
N ALA A 122 27.71 -24.56 -73.49
CA ALA A 122 27.34 -25.15 -74.78
C ALA A 122 26.38 -24.19 -75.47
#